data_AF-A0AAD9ZGR6-F1
#
_entry.id   AF-A0AAD9ZGR6-F1
#
_cell.length_a   1.000
_cell.length_b   1.000
_cell.length_c   1.000
_cell.angle_alpha   90.00
_cell.angle_beta   90.00
_cell.angle_gamma   90.00
#
_symmetry.space_group_name_H-M   'P 1'
#
loop_
_entity.id
_entity.type
_entity.pdbx_description
1 polymer ?
#
loop_
_entity_poly.entity_id
_entity_poly.type
_entity_poly.pdbx_seq_one_letter_code
_entity_poly.pdbx_strand_id
1 'polypeptide(L)'
;MARPLQKKKNKSSLPRVRQKPKSKRINIKSNPIVAANWDSKLTLSQNYHRLGLSSKLNSHTGGTEIKGTQNDKEMKGRSRSGSGLVIPSSRAPKVLGTEEVRVVRDSKTGAIVSIQDGRKEREGRNPLNDPLNELSDSEAKDGEEEREDVGRSRGIVPDLEEAAKYSKKKRPRRQSQREREWIERLVEKWGDNWDGMVRDRRLNPQQQTEGDLRRRVGLWKKDQARSDVREDGHEMET
;
A
#
# COMPACT_ATOMS: atom_id res chain seq x y z
N MET A 1 -26.11 -45.39 23.37
CA MET A 1 -25.85 -46.65 24.12
C MET A 1 -25.89 -47.92 23.26
N ALA A 2 -26.42 -47.91 22.02
CA ALA A 2 -26.62 -49.13 21.23
C ALA A 2 -25.33 -49.77 20.66
N ARG A 3 -24.23 -49.02 20.53
CA ARG A 3 -22.98 -49.54 19.93
C ARG A 3 -22.27 -50.54 20.87
N PRO A 4 -22.03 -51.79 20.45
CA PRO A 4 -21.42 -52.83 21.30
C PRO A 4 -20.00 -52.47 21.74
N LEU A 5 -19.22 -51.77 20.89
CA LEU A 5 -17.89 -51.28 21.25
C LEU A 5 -17.91 -50.23 22.37
N GLN A 6 -18.90 -49.34 22.37
CA GLN A 6 -19.06 -48.36 23.46
C GLN A 6 -19.49 -49.06 24.76
N LYS A 7 -20.36 -50.09 24.69
CA LYS A 7 -20.72 -50.92 25.85
C LYS A 7 -19.52 -51.66 26.42
N LYS A 8 -18.69 -52.29 25.57
CA LYS A 8 -17.45 -52.99 26.00
C LYS A 8 -16.46 -52.03 26.64
N LYS A 9 -16.29 -50.83 26.08
CA LYS A 9 -15.45 -49.75 26.63
C LYS A 9 -15.96 -49.21 27.97
N ASN A 10 -17.27 -49.16 28.19
CA ASN A 10 -17.84 -48.72 29.46
C ASN A 10 -17.80 -49.84 30.53
N LYS A 11 -17.81 -51.11 30.12
CA LYS A 11 -17.69 -52.27 31.01
C LYS A 11 -16.24 -52.60 31.40
N SER A 12 -15.26 -52.20 30.60
CA SER A 12 -13.85 -52.40 30.95
C SER A 12 -13.49 -51.57 32.17
N SER A 13 -12.78 -52.16 33.14
CA SER A 13 -12.19 -51.50 34.31
C SER A 13 -11.04 -50.53 33.98
N LEU A 14 -10.75 -50.33 32.69
CA LEU A 14 -9.72 -49.43 32.21
C LEU A 14 -10.16 -47.96 32.34
N PRO A 15 -9.28 -47.07 32.83
CA PRO A 15 -9.61 -45.65 32.94
C PRO A 15 -9.86 -45.03 31.57
N ARG A 16 -10.92 -44.23 31.46
CA ARG A 16 -11.25 -43.54 30.22
C ARG A 16 -10.20 -42.47 29.92
N VAL A 17 -9.41 -42.66 28.87
CA VAL A 17 -8.50 -41.63 28.35
C VAL A 17 -9.33 -40.43 27.89
N ARG A 18 -9.13 -39.29 28.57
CA ARG A 18 -9.70 -37.99 28.20
C ARG A 18 -8.55 -37.06 27.83
N GLN A 19 -8.63 -36.43 26.68
CA GLN A 19 -7.70 -35.37 26.33
C GLN A 19 -8.15 -34.05 26.96
N LYS A 20 -7.20 -33.28 27.49
CA LYS A 20 -7.49 -31.92 27.95
C LYS A 20 -7.84 -31.05 26.73
N PRO A 21 -8.81 -30.13 26.84
CA PRO A 21 -9.08 -29.19 25.76
C PRO A 21 -7.83 -28.35 25.49
N LYS A 22 -7.57 -28.01 24.23
CA LYS A 22 -6.45 -27.15 23.85
C LYS A 22 -6.59 -25.80 24.56
N SER A 23 -5.49 -25.28 25.10
CA SER A 23 -5.48 -23.96 25.71
C SER A 23 -5.79 -22.89 24.67
N LYS A 24 -6.54 -21.85 25.04
CA LYS A 24 -6.87 -20.72 24.15
C LYS A 24 -5.71 -19.77 23.87
N ARG A 25 -4.51 -20.06 24.39
CA ARG A 25 -3.32 -19.21 24.23
C ARG A 25 -2.83 -19.30 22.79
N ILE A 26 -2.80 -18.16 22.12
CA ILE A 26 -2.36 -18.05 20.73
C ILE A 26 -0.84 -17.87 20.73
N ASN A 27 -0.13 -18.84 20.14
CA ASN A 27 1.31 -18.74 19.91
C ASN A 27 1.54 -18.36 18.45
N ILE A 28 2.08 -17.16 18.21
CA ILE A 28 2.41 -16.69 16.86
C ILE A 28 3.70 -17.38 16.40
N LYS A 29 3.62 -18.12 15.28
CA LYS A 29 4.77 -18.85 14.70
C LYS A 29 5.25 -18.28 13.36
N SER A 30 4.50 -17.36 12.76
CA SER A 30 4.75 -16.87 11.40
C SER A 30 5.92 -15.90 11.31
N ASN A 31 6.00 -14.94 12.23
CA ASN A 31 7.03 -13.91 12.26
C ASN A 31 7.68 -13.84 13.65
N PRO A 32 9.02 -13.99 13.77
CA PRO A 32 9.72 -13.93 15.05
C PRO A 32 9.62 -12.56 15.73
N ILE A 33 9.61 -11.47 14.95
CA ILE A 33 9.54 -10.09 15.45
C ILE A 33 8.20 -9.86 16.16
N VAL A 34 7.10 -10.30 15.53
CA VAL A 34 5.76 -10.21 16.12
C VAL A 34 5.61 -11.15 17.31
N ALA A 35 6.18 -12.36 17.23
CA ALA A 35 6.12 -13.35 18.30
C ALA A 35 6.82 -12.88 19.58
N ALA A 36 7.98 -12.21 19.46
CA ALA A 36 8.71 -11.66 20.61
C ALA A 36 7.91 -10.59 21.36
N ASN A 37 7.07 -9.84 20.65
CA ASN A 37 6.29 -8.73 21.19
C ASN A 37 4.82 -9.08 21.48
N TRP A 38 4.47 -10.36 21.44
CA TRP A 38 3.09 -10.82 21.63
C TRP A 38 2.76 -11.03 23.11
N ASP A 39 1.79 -10.29 23.65
CA ASP A 39 1.30 -10.50 25.01
C ASP A 39 0.12 -11.49 25.04
N SER A 40 0.32 -12.66 25.66
CA SER A 40 -0.72 -13.69 25.78
C SER A 40 -1.90 -13.31 26.70
N LYS A 41 -1.80 -12.20 27.45
CA LYS A 41 -2.87 -11.71 28.33
C LYS A 41 -3.85 -10.77 27.62
N LEU A 42 -3.42 -10.13 26.54
CA LEU A 42 -4.24 -9.19 25.77
C LEU A 42 -5.04 -9.92 24.69
N THR A 43 -6.13 -9.29 24.23
CA THR A 43 -6.91 -9.80 23.10
C THR A 43 -6.14 -9.60 21.78
N LEU A 44 -6.55 -10.32 20.74
CA LEU A 44 -5.95 -10.18 19.40
C LEU A 44 -6.00 -8.72 18.93
N SER A 45 -7.15 -8.05 19.03
CA SER A 45 -7.32 -6.66 18.59
C SER A 45 -6.47 -5.69 19.42
N GLN A 46 -6.40 -5.88 20.74
CA GLN A 46 -5.57 -5.06 21.63
C GLN A 46 -4.08 -5.20 21.32
N ASN A 47 -3.61 -6.42 21.06
CA ASN A 47 -2.20 -6.64 20.70
C ASN A 47 -1.87 -6.00 19.36
N TYR A 48 -2.67 -6.23 18.32
CA TYR A 48 -2.42 -5.62 17.01
C TYR A 48 -2.42 -4.09 17.12
N HIS A 49 -3.39 -3.51 17.85
CA HIS A 49 -3.42 -2.07 18.10
C HIS A 49 -2.17 -1.58 18.86
N ARG A 50 -1.71 -2.30 19.90
CA ARG A 50 -0.46 -2.00 20.62
C ARG A 50 0.77 -2.06 19.71
N LEU A 51 0.79 -3.01 18.78
CA LEU A 51 1.88 -3.21 17.81
C LEU A 51 1.86 -2.16 16.69
N GLY A 52 0.83 -1.30 16.61
CA GLY A 52 0.62 -0.39 15.49
C GLY A 52 0.13 -1.09 14.22
N LEU A 53 -0.38 -2.31 14.33
CA LEU A 53 -0.93 -3.10 13.23
C LEU A 53 -2.45 -3.08 13.27
N SER A 54 -3.08 -3.14 12.09
CA SER A 54 -4.54 -3.31 12.03
C SER A 54 -4.93 -4.78 12.25
N SER A 55 -5.90 -5.03 13.12
CA SER A 55 -6.48 -6.37 13.30
C SER A 55 -7.48 -6.75 12.22
N LYS A 56 -8.10 -5.76 11.57
CA LYS A 56 -9.16 -5.97 10.57
C LYS A 56 -9.14 -4.84 9.56
N LEU A 57 -9.20 -5.19 8.28
CA LEU A 57 -9.12 -4.23 7.18
C LEU A 57 -10.37 -3.34 7.07
N ASN A 58 -11.55 -3.93 7.30
CA ASN A 58 -12.83 -3.23 7.20
C ASN A 58 -13.29 -2.70 8.56
N SER A 59 -14.33 -1.85 8.55
CA SER A 59 -14.99 -1.35 9.76
C SER A 59 -15.41 -2.50 10.69
N HIS A 60 -15.24 -2.29 11.99
CA HIS A 60 -15.71 -3.23 12.99
C HIS A 60 -17.24 -3.14 13.11
N THR A 61 -17.89 -4.29 13.22
CA THR A 61 -19.33 -4.34 13.52
C THR A 61 -19.52 -4.29 15.03
N GLY A 62 -20.38 -3.40 15.51
CA GLY A 62 -20.59 -3.18 16.94
C GLY A 62 -19.59 -2.20 17.57
N GLY A 63 -19.62 -2.08 18.89
CA GLY A 63 -18.75 -1.17 19.63
C GLY A 63 -17.31 -1.68 19.76
N THR A 64 -16.34 -0.80 19.59
CA THR A 64 -14.94 -1.05 19.93
C THR A 64 -14.65 -0.62 21.37
N GLU A 65 -13.65 -1.24 21.99
CA GLU A 65 -13.20 -0.84 23.33
C GLU A 65 -12.59 0.57 23.25
N ILE A 66 -13.28 1.55 23.83
CA ILE A 66 -12.73 2.90 24.01
C ILE A 66 -11.91 2.86 25.29
N LYS A 67 -10.60 2.68 25.17
CA LYS A 67 -9.70 2.90 26.30
C LYS A 67 -9.67 4.40 26.56
N GLY A 68 -10.24 4.83 27.68
CA GLY A 68 -10.17 6.24 28.09
C GLY A 68 -8.72 6.62 28.32
N THR A 69 -8.08 7.21 27.31
CA THR A 69 -6.77 7.82 27.52
C THR A 69 -7.01 9.07 28.37
N GLN A 70 -6.09 9.41 29.28
CA GLN A 70 -6.29 10.59 30.13
C GLN A 70 -6.45 11.88 29.30
N ASN A 71 -5.92 11.91 28.07
CA ASN A 71 -6.11 13.01 27.11
C ASN A 71 -7.55 13.15 26.58
N ASP A 72 -8.36 12.07 26.57
CA ASP A 72 -9.76 12.15 26.12
C ASP A 72 -10.66 12.90 27.12
N LYS A 73 -10.22 13.03 28.38
CA LYS A 73 -10.94 13.83 29.38
C LYS A 73 -10.81 15.33 29.09
N GLU A 74 -9.71 15.79 28.50
CA GLU A 74 -9.51 17.20 28.14
C GLU A 74 -10.25 17.57 26.85
N MET A 75 -10.37 16.67 25.87
CA MET A 75 -11.16 16.91 24.65
C MET A 75 -12.68 16.85 24.85
N LYS A 76 -13.18 16.09 25.84
CA LYS A 76 -14.63 16.01 26.12
C LYS A 76 -15.26 17.31 26.61
N GLY A 77 -14.45 18.32 26.97
CA GLY A 77 -14.92 19.66 27.34
C GLY A 77 -15.29 20.57 26.16
N ARG A 78 -14.92 20.22 24.91
CA ARG A 78 -15.06 21.13 23.74
C ARG A 78 -16.03 20.68 22.64
N SER A 79 -16.68 19.52 22.74
CA SER A 79 -17.58 19.04 21.68
C SER A 79 -18.80 18.24 22.19
N ARG A 80 -19.71 18.94 22.89
CA ARG A 80 -21.08 18.44 23.15
C ARG A 80 -22.19 19.45 22.86
N SER A 81 -21.93 20.45 22.01
CA SER A 81 -23.00 21.24 21.40
C SER A 81 -22.80 21.23 19.89
N GLY A 82 -23.81 20.75 19.15
CA GLY A 82 -23.79 20.65 17.69
C GLY A 82 -23.99 19.22 17.17
N SER A 83 -25.18 18.66 17.41
CA SER A 83 -25.71 17.64 16.50
C SER A 83 -25.71 18.22 15.09
N GLY A 84 -24.86 17.67 14.23
CA GLY A 84 -24.58 18.18 12.88
C GLY A 84 -25.69 17.94 11.86
N LEU A 85 -26.91 18.42 12.14
CA LEU A 85 -28.02 18.51 11.18
C LEU A 85 -28.99 19.68 11.50
N VAL A 86 -28.48 20.80 12.02
CA VAL A 86 -29.28 22.03 12.12
C VAL A 86 -28.76 22.98 11.05
N ILE A 87 -29.50 23.13 9.96
CA ILE A 87 -29.35 24.28 9.06
C ILE A 87 -29.89 25.48 9.87
N PRO A 88 -29.06 26.41 10.37
CA PRO A 88 -29.61 27.64 10.87
C PRO A 88 -30.26 28.32 9.67
N SER A 89 -31.58 28.49 9.70
CA SER A 89 -32.26 29.38 8.76
C SER A 89 -31.70 30.78 8.99
N SER A 90 -30.62 31.12 8.30
CA SER A 90 -30.11 32.48 8.22
C SER A 90 -31.16 33.26 7.45
N ARG A 91 -32.00 33.95 8.22
CA ARG A 91 -32.96 34.93 7.72
C ARG A 91 -32.20 35.86 6.76
N ALA A 92 -32.58 35.85 5.47
CA ALA A 92 -31.98 36.73 4.49
C ALA A 92 -31.95 38.17 5.03
N PRO A 93 -30.83 38.91 4.91
CA PRO A 93 -30.73 40.25 5.46
C PRO A 93 -31.83 41.12 4.85
N LYS A 94 -32.65 41.74 5.71
CA LYS A 94 -33.82 42.53 5.31
C LYS A 94 -33.46 43.88 4.69
N VAL A 95 -32.17 44.21 4.65
CA VAL A 95 -31.63 45.45 4.09
C VAL A 95 -30.72 45.08 2.94
N LEU A 96 -31.22 45.24 1.72
CA LEU A 96 -30.38 45.27 0.53
C LEU A 96 -29.61 46.59 0.58
N GLY A 97 -28.28 46.55 0.62
CA GLY A 97 -27.46 47.75 0.44
C GLY A 97 -27.65 48.24 -0.99
N THR A 98 -28.54 49.20 -1.19
CA THR A 98 -28.71 49.87 -2.49
C THR A 98 -27.52 50.77 -2.70
N GLU A 99 -26.78 50.56 -3.80
CA GLU A 99 -25.62 51.37 -4.14
C GLU A 99 -25.98 52.37 -5.22
N GLU A 100 -25.57 53.63 -5.02
CA GLU A 100 -25.74 54.70 -5.99
C GLU A 100 -24.54 54.72 -6.94
N VAL A 101 -24.82 54.61 -8.24
CA VAL A 101 -23.80 54.67 -9.29
C VAL A 101 -23.98 55.93 -10.12
N ARG A 102 -22.88 56.62 -10.43
CA ARG A 102 -22.92 57.78 -11.32
C ARG A 102 -22.97 57.34 -12.77
N VAL A 103 -24.04 57.71 -13.44
CA VAL A 103 -24.29 57.41 -14.85
C VAL A 103 -24.18 58.69 -15.67
N VAL A 104 -23.30 58.69 -16.67
CA VAL A 104 -23.19 59.80 -17.64
C VAL A 104 -24.07 59.47 -18.86
N ARG A 105 -24.98 60.39 -19.18
CA ARG A 105 -25.90 60.29 -20.34
C ARG A 105 -25.54 61.29 -21.43
N ASP A 106 -25.78 60.92 -22.68
CA ASP A 106 -25.62 61.82 -23.82
C ASP A 106 -26.71 62.91 -23.82
N SER A 107 -26.30 64.15 -24.06
CA SER A 107 -27.12 65.36 -23.92
C SER A 107 -28.29 65.45 -24.92
N LYS A 108 -28.19 64.81 -26.09
CA LYS A 108 -29.22 64.91 -27.14
C LYS A 108 -30.16 63.72 -27.19
N THR A 109 -29.68 62.53 -26.86
CA THR A 109 -30.44 61.28 -27.04
C THR A 109 -30.89 60.67 -25.71
N GLY A 110 -30.32 61.11 -24.58
CA GLY A 110 -30.61 60.55 -23.25
C GLY A 110 -30.10 59.11 -23.06
N ALA A 111 -29.40 58.54 -24.05
CA ALA A 111 -28.82 57.21 -23.96
C ALA A 111 -27.64 57.20 -22.97
N ILE A 112 -27.50 56.08 -22.25
CA ILE A 112 -26.44 55.88 -21.26
C ILE A 112 -25.13 55.57 -22.00
N VAL A 113 -24.11 56.42 -21.83
CA VAL A 113 -22.82 56.27 -22.53
C VAL A 113 -21.78 55.61 -21.64
N SER A 114 -21.77 55.92 -20.34
CA SER A 114 -20.77 55.35 -19.43
C SER A 114 -21.30 55.27 -17.99
N ILE A 115 -21.04 54.12 -17.36
CA ILE A 115 -21.28 53.84 -15.95
C ILE A 115 -19.91 53.85 -15.27
N GLN A 116 -19.67 54.82 -14.40
CA GLN A 116 -18.41 54.93 -13.67
C GLN A 116 -18.49 54.10 -12.39
N ASP A 117 -18.19 52.80 -12.49
CA ASP A 117 -18.02 51.92 -11.34
C ASP A 117 -16.57 51.93 -10.87
N GLY A 118 -16.30 52.37 -9.64
CA GLY A 118 -14.97 52.32 -9.02
C GLY A 118 -14.51 50.91 -8.59
N ARG A 119 -14.95 49.84 -9.27
CA ARG A 119 -14.87 48.44 -8.80
C ARG A 119 -14.12 47.47 -9.70
N LYS A 120 -13.06 47.92 -10.37
CA LYS A 120 -12.24 47.02 -11.20
C LYS A 120 -11.34 46.05 -10.42
N GLU A 121 -11.40 46.00 -9.09
CA GLU A 121 -10.52 45.17 -8.25
C GLU A 121 -11.21 44.01 -7.51
N ARG A 122 -12.49 43.73 -7.75
CA ARG A 122 -13.21 42.62 -7.07
C ARG A 122 -13.28 41.33 -7.90
N GLU A 123 -12.22 41.01 -8.63
CA GLU A 123 -12.07 39.70 -9.27
C GLU A 123 -11.50 38.67 -8.28
N GLY A 124 -12.30 38.38 -7.26
CA GLY A 124 -12.26 37.21 -6.39
C GLY A 124 -13.74 36.82 -6.20
N ARG A 125 -14.23 35.98 -7.11
CA ARG A 125 -15.64 35.87 -7.54
C ARG A 125 -16.60 35.52 -6.39
N ASN A 126 -17.14 36.51 -5.67
CA ASN A 126 -18.36 36.33 -4.87
C ASN A 126 -19.27 37.56 -4.92
N PRO A 127 -19.92 37.85 -6.07
CA PRO A 127 -20.76 39.03 -6.25
C PRO A 127 -22.06 39.01 -5.43
N LEU A 128 -22.45 37.84 -4.89
CA LEU A 128 -23.66 37.66 -4.09
C LEU A 128 -23.37 37.42 -2.60
N ASN A 129 -22.10 37.47 -2.19
CA ASN A 129 -21.64 37.15 -0.83
C ASN A 129 -22.18 35.80 -0.32
N ASP A 130 -22.15 34.78 -1.19
CA ASP A 130 -22.58 33.41 -0.88
C ASP A 130 -21.50 32.73 0.00
N PRO A 131 -21.84 32.29 1.23
CA PRO A 131 -20.89 31.65 2.14
C PRO A 131 -20.33 30.32 1.63
N LEU A 132 -20.94 29.69 0.61
CA LEU A 132 -20.44 28.42 0.04
C LEU A 132 -19.29 28.60 -0.95
N ASN A 133 -19.10 29.81 -1.47
CA ASN A 133 -18.07 30.04 -2.49
C ASN A 133 -16.63 29.98 -1.92
N GLU A 134 -16.45 30.31 -0.64
CA GLU A 134 -15.15 30.17 0.05
C GLU A 134 -14.76 28.70 0.27
N LEU A 135 -15.74 27.80 0.43
CA LEU A 135 -15.52 26.37 0.62
C LEU A 135 -15.18 25.66 -0.70
N SER A 136 -15.73 26.13 -1.83
CA SER A 136 -15.45 25.54 -3.14
C SER A 136 -14.02 25.77 -3.61
N ASP A 137 -13.39 26.89 -3.24
CA ASP A 137 -12.00 27.19 -3.60
C ASP A 137 -10.99 26.45 -2.71
N SER A 138 -11.38 26.02 -1.51
CA SER A 138 -10.56 25.12 -0.69
C SER A 138 -10.60 23.65 -1.16
N GLU A 139 -11.66 23.21 -1.84
CA GLU A 139 -11.75 21.81 -2.30
C GLU A 139 -10.97 21.51 -3.59
N ALA A 140 -10.47 22.51 -4.31
CA ALA A 140 -9.70 22.30 -5.54
C ALA A 140 -8.20 22.04 -5.32
N LYS A 141 -7.72 22.04 -4.07
CA LYS A 141 -6.28 21.92 -3.75
C LYS A 141 -5.91 20.98 -2.60
N ASP A 142 -6.81 20.10 -2.16
CA ASP A 142 -6.54 19.14 -1.08
C ASP A 142 -6.94 17.71 -1.49
N GLY A 143 -6.39 17.25 -2.61
CA GLY A 143 -6.47 15.85 -3.08
C GLY A 143 -5.21 15.02 -2.79
N GLU A 144 -4.25 15.59 -2.06
CA GLU A 144 -3.12 14.86 -1.51
C GLU A 144 -3.42 14.62 -0.03
N GLU A 145 -3.90 13.42 0.29
CA GLU A 145 -3.87 12.90 1.65
C GLU A 145 -2.40 12.82 2.09
N GLU A 146 -1.86 13.93 2.59
CA GLU A 146 -0.70 13.91 3.47
C GLU A 146 -1.11 13.07 4.67
N ARG A 147 -0.73 11.79 4.62
CA ARG A 147 -0.75 10.93 5.81
C ARG A 147 0.25 11.54 6.77
N GLU A 148 -0.25 12.40 7.64
CA GLU A 148 0.51 12.88 8.78
C GLU A 148 1.12 11.65 9.47
N ASP A 149 2.44 11.61 9.48
CA ASP A 149 3.27 10.58 10.10
C ASP A 149 3.11 10.76 11.61
N VAL A 150 1.94 10.35 12.15
CA VAL A 150 1.60 10.49 13.57
C VAL A 150 2.60 9.65 14.35
N GLY A 151 3.62 10.33 14.85
CA GLY A 151 4.60 9.86 15.82
C GLY A 151 5.16 8.48 15.48
N ARG A 152 6.27 8.45 14.74
CA ARG A 152 7.13 7.27 14.55
C ARG A 152 7.58 6.77 15.92
N SER A 153 6.70 6.04 16.61
CA SER A 153 7.04 5.38 17.86
C SER A 153 8.21 4.46 17.54
N ARG A 154 9.19 4.37 18.45
CA ARG A 154 10.20 3.30 18.47
C ARG A 154 9.50 1.96 18.66
N GLY A 155 8.75 1.54 17.65
CA GLY A 155 7.85 0.40 17.64
C GLY A 155 8.32 -0.63 16.63
N ILE A 156 7.60 -1.74 16.60
CA ILE A 156 7.92 -2.93 15.80
C ILE A 156 7.67 -2.72 14.30
N VAL A 157 6.88 -1.71 13.95
CA VAL A 157 6.53 -1.40 12.55
C VAL A 157 7.78 -1.07 11.72
N PRO A 158 8.69 -0.16 12.14
CA PRO A 158 9.99 0.03 11.50
C PRO A 158 10.78 -1.25 11.23
N ASP A 159 10.89 -2.14 12.22
CA ASP A 159 11.62 -3.41 12.07
C ASP A 159 10.95 -4.33 11.03
N LEU A 160 9.62 -4.34 10.98
CA LEU A 160 8.85 -5.07 9.99
C LEU A 160 8.96 -4.46 8.59
N GLU A 161 8.98 -3.14 8.48
CA GLU A 161 9.22 -2.42 7.22
C GLU A 161 10.61 -2.71 6.67
N GLU A 162 11.63 -2.69 7.54
CA GLU A 162 12.99 -3.06 7.18
C GLU A 162 13.07 -4.53 6.74
N ALA A 163 12.50 -5.45 7.50
CA ALA A 163 12.45 -6.87 7.12
C ALA A 163 11.72 -7.10 5.79
N ALA A 164 10.70 -6.31 5.48
CA ALA A 164 9.97 -6.37 4.22
C ALA A 164 10.81 -5.83 3.03
N LYS A 165 11.62 -4.80 3.24
CA LYS A 165 12.56 -4.27 2.23
C LYS A 165 13.57 -5.34 1.82
N TYR A 166 14.03 -6.16 2.76
CA TYR A 166 14.92 -7.28 2.48
C TYR A 166 14.18 -8.47 1.86
N SER A 167 13.79 -8.32 0.59
CA SER A 167 13.30 -9.47 -0.20
C SER A 167 14.44 -10.48 -0.44
N LYS A 168 14.12 -11.78 -0.41
CA LYS A 168 15.10 -12.83 -0.69
C LYS A 168 15.70 -12.61 -2.08
N LYS A 169 17.03 -12.46 -2.17
CA LYS A 169 17.74 -12.32 -3.45
C LYS A 169 17.38 -13.49 -4.36
N LYS A 170 16.64 -13.22 -5.45
CA LYS A 170 16.27 -14.25 -6.43
C LYS A 170 17.54 -14.74 -7.12
N ARG A 171 17.79 -16.05 -7.08
CA ARG A 171 18.90 -16.65 -7.83
C ARG A 171 18.57 -16.56 -9.33
N PRO A 172 19.44 -15.97 -10.17
CA PRO A 172 19.20 -15.94 -11.60
C PRO A 172 19.20 -17.36 -12.16
N ARG A 173 18.37 -17.60 -13.18
CA ARG A 173 18.37 -18.87 -13.92
C ARG A 173 19.71 -19.04 -14.63
N ARG A 174 20.29 -20.24 -14.53
CA ARG A 174 21.54 -20.62 -15.20
C ARG A 174 21.27 -21.69 -16.24
N GLN A 175 22.14 -21.79 -17.22
CA GLN A 175 22.13 -22.89 -18.19
C GLN A 175 22.64 -24.16 -17.55
N SER A 176 22.15 -25.30 -18.02
CA SER A 176 22.72 -26.60 -17.65
C SER A 176 24.11 -26.77 -18.26
N GLN A 177 24.92 -27.65 -17.69
CA GLN A 177 26.28 -27.90 -18.18
C GLN A 177 26.29 -28.35 -19.66
N ARG A 178 25.44 -29.31 -20.01
CA ARG A 178 25.32 -29.83 -21.38
C ARG A 178 24.86 -28.77 -22.38
N GLU A 179 24.00 -27.84 -21.97
CA GLU A 179 23.62 -26.72 -22.83
C GLU A 179 24.79 -25.77 -23.08
N ARG A 180 25.65 -25.54 -22.08
CA ARG A 180 26.84 -24.70 -22.27
C ARG A 180 27.82 -25.33 -23.26
N GLU A 181 28.12 -26.61 -23.10
CA GLU A 181 28.99 -27.36 -24.05
C GLU A 181 28.40 -27.38 -25.47
N TRP A 182 27.07 -27.48 -25.57
CA TRP A 182 26.38 -27.46 -26.84
C TRP A 182 26.46 -26.09 -27.53
N ILE A 183 26.26 -25.01 -26.76
CA ILE A 183 26.39 -23.64 -27.25
C ILE A 183 27.83 -23.33 -27.63
N GLU A 184 28.79 -23.76 -26.82
CA GLU A 184 30.22 -23.61 -27.07
C GLU A 184 30.61 -24.20 -28.43
N ARG A 185 30.20 -25.44 -28.72
CA ARG A 185 30.43 -26.08 -30.04
C ARG A 185 29.76 -25.33 -31.20
N LEU A 186 28.59 -24.73 -30.97
CA LEU A 186 27.89 -23.93 -31.98
C LEU A 186 28.64 -22.63 -32.27
N VAL A 187 29.09 -21.94 -31.22
CA VAL A 187 29.85 -20.68 -31.31
C VAL A 187 31.24 -20.93 -31.90
N GLU A 188 31.92 -22.01 -31.52
CA GLU A 188 33.22 -22.40 -32.08
C GLU A 188 33.15 -22.64 -33.60
N LYS A 189 32.07 -23.30 -34.07
CA LYS A 189 31.91 -23.60 -35.50
C LYS A 189 31.42 -22.43 -36.34
N TRP A 190 30.44 -21.66 -35.85
CA TRP A 190 29.72 -20.66 -36.65
C TRP A 190 29.98 -19.21 -36.23
N GLY A 191 30.70 -18.98 -35.12
CA GLY A 191 30.98 -17.64 -34.59
C GLY A 191 29.69 -16.89 -34.24
N ASP A 192 29.45 -15.74 -34.88
CA ASP A 192 28.21 -14.96 -34.73
C ASP A 192 27.22 -15.15 -35.91
N ASN A 193 27.40 -16.19 -36.75
CA ASN A 193 26.49 -16.48 -37.86
C ASN A 193 25.28 -17.32 -37.40
N TRP A 194 24.19 -16.63 -37.07
CA TRP A 194 22.95 -17.24 -36.57
C TRP A 194 22.24 -18.13 -37.58
N ASP A 195 22.16 -17.70 -38.85
CA ASP A 195 21.53 -18.48 -39.92
C ASP A 195 22.26 -19.82 -40.14
N GLY A 196 23.59 -19.80 -40.03
CA GLY A 196 24.42 -21.00 -40.08
C GLY A 196 24.13 -21.97 -38.93
N MET A 197 24.00 -21.45 -37.71
CA MET A 197 23.66 -22.27 -36.52
C MET A 197 22.27 -22.90 -36.61
N VAL A 198 21.28 -22.16 -37.12
CA VAL A 198 19.91 -22.67 -37.28
C VAL A 198 19.85 -23.78 -38.31
N ARG A 199 20.57 -23.62 -39.43
CA ARG A 199 20.57 -24.59 -40.55
C ARG A 199 21.45 -25.81 -40.28
N ASP A 200 22.31 -25.79 -39.26
CA ASP A 200 23.18 -26.92 -38.92
C ASP A 200 22.40 -28.09 -38.32
N ARG A 201 22.04 -29.07 -39.15
CA ARG A 201 21.28 -30.26 -38.71
C ARG A 201 22.06 -31.18 -37.77
N ARG A 202 23.40 -31.08 -37.72
CA ARG A 202 24.24 -31.94 -36.88
C ARG A 202 24.40 -31.35 -35.48
N LEU A 203 24.73 -30.06 -35.41
CA LEU A 203 24.89 -29.37 -34.13
C LEU A 203 23.58 -28.84 -33.58
N ASN A 204 22.54 -28.60 -34.39
CA ASN A 204 21.20 -28.23 -33.91
C ASN A 204 20.15 -29.33 -34.23
N PRO A 205 20.22 -30.54 -33.61
CA PRO A 205 19.28 -31.62 -33.90
C PRO A 205 17.83 -31.26 -33.60
N GLN A 206 17.62 -30.37 -32.61
CA GLN A 206 16.31 -29.96 -32.16
C GLN A 206 15.72 -28.80 -32.97
N GLN A 207 16.41 -28.34 -34.01
CA GLN A 207 15.94 -27.25 -34.88
C GLN A 207 15.53 -26.00 -34.08
N GLN A 208 16.34 -25.65 -33.09
CA GLN A 208 16.13 -24.45 -32.27
C GLN A 208 16.08 -23.21 -33.16
N THR A 209 15.14 -22.31 -32.85
CA THR A 209 14.93 -21.08 -33.61
C THR A 209 16.08 -20.10 -33.42
N GLU A 210 16.24 -19.17 -34.35
CA GLU A 210 17.27 -18.14 -34.29
C GLU A 210 17.19 -17.31 -32.98
N GLY A 211 15.97 -16.93 -32.57
CA GLY A 211 15.74 -16.16 -31.35
C GLY A 211 16.12 -16.92 -30.08
N ASP A 212 15.91 -18.24 -30.05
CA ASP A 212 16.30 -19.08 -28.91
C ASP A 212 17.82 -19.23 -28.83
N LEU A 213 18.50 -19.42 -29.97
CA LEU A 213 19.95 -19.47 -30.04
C LEU A 213 20.58 -18.14 -29.60
N ARG A 214 20.07 -17.01 -30.08
CA ARG A 214 20.51 -15.67 -29.65
C ARG A 214 20.38 -15.48 -28.14
N ARG A 215 19.23 -15.88 -27.56
CA ARG A 215 18.99 -15.77 -26.11
C ARG A 215 19.96 -16.66 -25.32
N ARG A 216 20.19 -17.89 -25.78
CA ARG A 216 21.08 -18.86 -25.11
C ARG A 216 22.55 -18.47 -25.23
N VAL A 217 23.02 -18.08 -26.40
CA VAL A 217 24.38 -17.56 -26.58
C VAL A 217 24.59 -16.30 -25.76
N GLY A 218 23.61 -15.40 -25.72
CA GLY A 218 23.69 -14.19 -24.87
C GLY A 218 23.78 -14.50 -23.37
N LEU A 219 23.09 -15.54 -22.89
CA LEU A 219 23.20 -15.99 -21.51
C LEU A 219 24.53 -16.71 -21.23
N TRP A 220 25.03 -17.49 -22.19
CA TRP A 220 26.33 -18.15 -22.12
C TRP A 220 27.47 -17.12 -22.07
N LYS A 221 27.50 -16.13 -22.98
CA LYS A 221 28.48 -15.02 -22.96
C LYS A 221 28.48 -14.26 -21.62
N LYS A 222 27.29 -14.06 -21.03
CA LYS A 222 27.15 -13.45 -19.68
C LYS A 222 27.62 -14.35 -18.54
N ASP A 223 27.49 -15.67 -18.66
CA ASP A 223 28.01 -16.63 -17.67
C ASP A 223 29.54 -16.68 -17.75
N GLN A 224 30.12 -16.67 -18.96
CA GLN A 224 31.57 -16.61 -19.21
C GLN A 224 32.18 -15.30 -18.67
N ALA A 225 31.63 -14.14 -19.04
CA ALA A 225 32.09 -12.87 -18.49
C ALA A 225 31.94 -12.79 -16.94
N ARG A 226 31.10 -13.64 -16.34
CA ARG A 226 30.93 -13.74 -14.89
C ARG A 226 31.86 -14.77 -14.25
N SER A 227 32.32 -15.80 -14.96
CA SER A 227 33.40 -16.67 -14.47
C SER A 227 34.71 -15.91 -14.46
N ASP A 228 35.04 -15.21 -15.53
CA ASP A 228 36.31 -14.50 -15.68
C ASP A 228 36.49 -13.45 -14.55
N VAL A 229 35.47 -12.63 -14.30
CA VAL A 229 35.48 -11.63 -13.20
C VAL A 229 35.57 -12.26 -11.80
N ARG A 230 35.17 -13.52 -11.63
CA ARG A 230 35.30 -14.20 -10.33
C ARG A 230 36.68 -14.80 -10.11
N GLU A 231 37.35 -15.21 -11.19
CA GLU A 231 38.71 -15.75 -11.12
C GLU A 231 39.68 -14.60 -10.81
N ASP A 232 39.54 -13.46 -11.49
CA ASP A 232 40.34 -12.25 -11.21
C ASP A 232 40.16 -11.69 -9.78
N GLY A 233 38.95 -11.82 -9.21
CA GLY A 233 38.66 -11.37 -7.85
C GLY A 233 39.19 -12.28 -6.74
N HIS A 234 39.46 -13.56 -7.05
CA HIS A 234 40.04 -14.50 -6.10
C HIS A 234 41.57 -14.37 -6.02
N GLU A 235 42.22 -13.85 -7.06
CA GLU A 235 43.67 -13.61 -7.09
C GLU A 235 44.10 -12.35 -6.33
N MET A 236 43.18 -11.44 -6.00
CA MET A 236 43.48 -10.21 -5.23
C MET A 236 43.23 -10.30 -3.72
N GLU A 237 42.77 -11.44 -3.20
CA GLU A 237 42.44 -11.63 -1.77
C GLU A 237 43.36 -12.66 -1.07
N THR A 238 44.47 -13.06 -1.72
CA THR A 238 45.56 -13.89 -1.16
C THR A 238 46.85 -13.10 -1.07
#